data_AF-A0A956Q4Y1-F1
#
_entry.id   AF-A0A956Q4Y1-F1
#
_cell.length_a   1.000
_cell.length_b   1.000
_cell.length_c   1.000
_cell.angle_alpha   90.00
_cell.angle_beta   90.00
_cell.angle_gamma   90.00
#
_symmetry.space_group_name_H-M   'P 1'
#
loop_
_entity.id
_entity.type
_entity.pdbx_description
1 polymer ?
#
loop_
_entity_poly.entity_id
_entity_poly.type
_entity_poly.pdbx_seq_one_letter_code
_entity_poly.pdbx_strand_id
1 'polypeptide(L)'
;MGSMLAAILSDKPFSPSRNFFISALFWLLIGTTVGLIASLQFTAPDALSGVAQLSFGRIRPVHINTILVGWLSMGYVSCYFYLLPVLAKRNGLWSEWLGNLTCAAWNATLLLGVLAIANGNTEGREYAELALTLNVFGYELQLADWLVLVALLLLAFNCFMTVATGQEKKWYVSLWYMMGSLFWFPFVWIIGNRAFVQLDGLNDAIAGWFYGHNILGMWFTTGGVGIMYYLVPRFSGNPLYSHTLSMIGFWTIAMFYAPTGTHHILQSPVPEWLKAVAVIASVFLLVPVLTVLVNFFMTMKGKWGTVSDHIALRFAVAGGFGYLFTCMQGPFQATRFINW
;
A
#
# COMPACT_ATOMS: atom_id res chain seq x y z
N MET A 1 -0.53 36.23 11.98
CA MET A 1 -0.28 34.78 12.04
C MET A 1 -1.55 34.06 11.61
N GLY A 2 -1.65 33.64 10.34
CA GLY A 2 -2.69 32.69 9.95
C GLY A 2 -2.52 31.43 10.78
N SER A 3 -3.59 30.94 11.41
CA SER A 3 -3.51 29.86 12.40
C SER A 3 -2.81 28.63 11.80
N MET A 4 -2.05 27.90 12.61
CA MET A 4 -1.43 26.62 12.23
C MET A 4 -2.44 25.68 11.56
N LEU A 5 -3.70 25.74 12.00
CA LEU A 5 -4.84 25.02 11.42
C LEU A 5 -5.08 25.38 9.95
N ALA A 6 -4.98 26.66 9.56
CA ALA A 6 -5.14 27.11 8.18
C ALA A 6 -4.00 26.65 7.27
N ALA A 7 -2.81 26.40 7.82
CA ALA A 7 -1.70 25.82 7.07
C ALA A 7 -1.87 24.31 6.86
N ILE A 8 -2.39 23.60 7.88
CA ILE A 8 -2.68 22.17 7.83
C ILE A 8 -3.85 21.90 6.87
N LEU A 9 -4.97 22.60 7.05
CA LEU A 9 -6.21 22.45 6.26
C LEU A 9 -6.27 23.44 5.10
N SER A 10 -5.15 23.56 4.37
CA SER A 10 -5.04 24.46 3.23
C SER A 10 -5.99 24.05 2.10
N ASP A 11 -6.58 25.02 1.40
CA ASP A 11 -7.38 24.76 0.19
C ASP A 11 -6.61 25.10 -1.11
N LYS A 12 -5.29 25.32 -1.01
CA LYS A 12 -4.44 25.58 -2.16
C LYS A 12 -4.33 24.32 -3.04
N PRO A 13 -4.33 24.46 -4.38
CA PRO A 13 -4.14 23.35 -5.30
C PRO A 13 -2.90 22.52 -4.95
N PHE A 14 -3.05 21.20 -4.97
CA PHE A 14 -2.00 20.21 -4.68
C PHE A 14 -1.38 20.29 -3.27
N SER A 15 -1.96 21.06 -2.34
CA SER A 15 -1.45 21.14 -0.97
C SER A 15 -1.51 19.81 -0.20
N PRO A 16 -2.54 18.95 -0.35
CA PRO A 16 -2.58 17.60 0.24
C PRO A 16 -1.48 16.71 -0.29
N SER A 17 -1.18 16.74 -1.60
CA SER A 17 -0.08 15.96 -2.17
C SER A 17 1.24 16.30 -1.47
N ARG A 18 1.56 17.60 -1.36
CA ARG A 18 2.75 18.06 -0.63
C ARG A 18 2.74 17.64 0.84
N ASN A 19 1.61 17.80 1.55
CA ASN A 19 1.53 17.50 2.98
C ASN A 19 1.67 15.99 3.25
N PHE A 20 1.05 15.13 2.43
CA PHE A 20 1.27 13.69 2.46
C PHE A 20 2.72 13.32 2.14
N PHE A 21 3.35 13.98 1.17
CA PHE A 21 4.76 13.73 0.85
C PHE A 21 5.70 14.04 2.02
N ILE A 22 5.52 15.20 2.66
CA ILE A 22 6.31 15.59 3.85
C ILE A 22 6.08 14.58 4.98
N SER A 23 4.83 14.18 5.21
CA SER A 23 4.49 13.17 6.22
C SER A 23 5.14 11.81 5.90
N ALA A 24 5.13 11.39 4.64
CA ALA A 24 5.77 10.16 4.20
C ALA A 24 7.29 10.17 4.48
N LEU A 25 7.98 11.29 4.23
CA LEU A 25 9.40 11.44 4.55
C LEU A 25 9.68 11.37 6.06
N PHE A 26 8.81 11.99 6.86
CA PHE A 26 8.91 11.91 8.31
C PHE A 26 8.77 10.46 8.80
N TRP A 27 7.75 9.74 8.34
CA TRP A 27 7.54 8.33 8.72
C TRP A 27 8.60 7.39 8.14
N LEU A 28 9.20 7.71 7.00
CA LEU A 28 10.35 6.97 6.47
C LEU A 28 11.52 7.01 7.44
N LEU A 29 11.86 8.21 7.92
CA LEU A 29 12.95 8.39 8.87
C LEU A 29 12.69 7.61 10.17
N ILE A 30 11.48 7.73 10.73
CA ILE A 30 11.10 7.00 11.94
C ILE A 30 11.13 5.49 11.70
N GLY A 31 10.45 5.02 10.64
CA GLY A 31 10.32 3.60 10.36
C GLY A 31 11.65 2.91 10.04
N THR A 32 12.53 3.56 9.28
CA THR A 32 13.88 3.03 9.00
C THR A 32 14.76 3.03 10.24
N THR A 33 14.65 4.05 11.11
CA THR A 33 15.37 4.09 12.39
C THR A 33 14.91 2.94 13.30
N VAL A 34 13.60 2.72 13.45
CA VAL A 34 13.08 1.60 14.25
C VAL A 34 13.46 0.26 13.62
N GLY A 35 13.46 0.16 12.28
CA GLY A 35 13.93 -1.04 11.57
C GLY A 35 15.40 -1.35 11.83
N LEU A 36 16.26 -0.33 11.86
CA LEU A 36 17.68 -0.47 12.22
C LEU A 36 17.85 -0.95 13.67
N ILE A 37 17.06 -0.39 14.60
CA ILE A 37 17.03 -0.83 16.01
C ILE A 37 16.60 -2.31 16.11
N ALA A 38 15.58 -2.72 15.36
CA ALA A 38 15.13 -4.11 15.31
C ALA A 38 16.20 -5.03 14.72
N SER A 39 16.88 -4.58 13.66
CA SER A 39 17.97 -5.33 13.03
C SER A 39 19.15 -5.54 13.97
N LEU A 40 19.52 -4.53 14.78
CA LEU A 40 20.59 -4.62 15.77
C LEU A 40 20.36 -5.79 16.75
N GLN A 41 19.12 -6.05 17.14
CA GLN A 41 18.79 -7.11 18.10
C GLN A 41 19.02 -8.53 17.56
N PHE A 42 19.09 -8.73 16.24
CA PHE A 42 19.51 -10.01 15.68
C PHE A 42 20.99 -10.31 15.89
N THR A 43 21.81 -9.27 16.09
CA THR A 43 23.25 -9.41 16.34
C THR A 43 23.61 -9.22 17.82
N ALA A 44 22.90 -8.33 18.50
CA ALA A 44 23.09 -7.98 19.91
C ALA A 44 21.72 -7.92 20.63
N PRO A 45 21.13 -9.08 20.99
CA PRO A 45 19.76 -9.15 21.53
C PRO A 45 19.61 -8.42 22.87
N ASP A 46 20.66 -8.40 23.68
CA ASP A 46 20.62 -7.78 25.01
C ASP A 46 20.96 -6.28 25.01
N ALA A 47 21.32 -5.69 23.87
CA ALA A 47 21.79 -4.30 23.76
C ALA A 47 20.77 -3.26 24.25
N LEU A 48 19.47 -3.62 24.20
CA LEU A 48 18.36 -2.77 24.61
C LEU A 48 17.49 -3.44 25.68
N SER A 49 18.05 -4.45 26.37
CA SER A 49 17.42 -5.08 27.52
C SER A 49 17.14 -4.03 28.62
N GLY A 50 15.97 -4.11 29.25
CA GLY A 50 15.54 -3.18 30.31
C GLY A 50 14.51 -2.12 29.88
N VAL A 51 14.25 -1.94 28.57
CA VAL A 51 13.16 -1.07 28.08
C VAL A 51 12.15 -1.90 27.31
N ALA A 52 10.98 -2.15 27.90
CA ALA A 52 9.96 -3.03 27.32
C ALA A 52 9.49 -2.59 25.92
N GLN A 53 9.38 -1.28 25.70
CA GLN A 53 9.00 -0.67 24.41
C GLN A 53 10.03 -0.94 23.31
N LEU A 54 11.29 -1.19 23.66
CA LEU A 54 12.36 -1.49 22.71
C LEU A 54 12.58 -2.99 22.50
N SER A 55 11.77 -3.86 23.12
CA SER A 55 11.83 -5.30 22.85
C SER A 55 11.47 -5.61 21.40
N PHE A 56 12.15 -6.60 20.80
CA PHE A 56 11.95 -7.02 19.40
C PHE A 56 10.48 -7.21 19.04
N GLY A 57 9.72 -7.88 19.92
CA GLY A 57 8.30 -8.18 19.72
C GLY A 57 7.40 -6.94 19.59
N ARG A 58 7.81 -5.78 20.14
CA ARG A 58 7.06 -4.52 20.01
C ARG A 58 7.60 -3.63 18.90
N ILE A 59 8.92 -3.55 18.73
CA ILE A 59 9.50 -2.67 17.71
C ILE A 59 9.32 -3.22 16.29
N ARG A 60 9.24 -4.54 16.10
CA ARG A 60 8.94 -5.15 14.79
C ARG A 60 7.61 -4.63 14.23
N PRO A 61 6.46 -4.77 14.91
CA PRO A 61 5.21 -4.24 14.40
C PRO A 61 5.17 -2.71 14.32
N VAL A 62 5.90 -1.98 15.18
CA VAL A 62 6.09 -0.53 15.01
C VAL A 62 6.80 -0.21 13.70
N HIS A 63 7.90 -0.89 13.39
CA HIS A 63 8.62 -0.73 12.13
C HIS A 63 7.72 -1.03 10.92
N ILE A 64 7.02 -2.16 10.95
CA ILE A 64 6.13 -2.56 9.85
C ILE A 64 5.05 -1.51 9.61
N ASN A 65 4.37 -1.02 10.66
CA ASN A 65 3.28 -0.05 10.50
C ASN A 65 3.79 1.35 10.11
N THR A 66 4.93 1.80 10.65
CA THR A 66 5.52 3.10 10.26
C THR A 66 6.03 3.09 8.81
N ILE A 67 6.54 1.97 8.31
CA ILE A 67 6.93 1.82 6.90
C ILE A 67 5.72 1.64 5.99
N LEU A 68 4.79 0.76 6.32
CA LEU A 68 3.68 0.37 5.46
C LEU A 68 2.58 1.44 5.43
N VAL A 69 2.04 1.78 6.60
CA VAL A 69 0.91 2.72 6.75
C VAL A 69 1.40 4.16 6.78
N GLY A 70 2.60 4.40 7.33
CA GLY A 70 3.26 5.70 7.32
C GLY A 70 3.87 6.03 5.98
N TRP A 71 5.13 5.63 5.78
CA TRP A 71 5.89 6.05 4.61
C TRP A 71 5.25 5.64 3.27
N LEU A 72 5.03 4.35 3.05
CA LEU A 72 4.71 3.83 1.72
C LEU A 72 3.29 4.25 1.30
N SER A 73 2.30 4.06 2.17
CA SER A 73 0.92 4.48 1.89
C SER A 73 0.80 5.99 1.71
N MET A 74 1.40 6.80 2.59
CA MET A 74 1.34 8.26 2.42
C MET A 74 2.08 8.74 1.17
N GLY A 75 3.20 8.11 0.82
CA GLY A 75 3.92 8.40 -0.40
C GLY A 75 3.07 8.12 -1.65
N TYR A 76 2.35 7.01 -1.65
CA TYR A 76 1.44 6.65 -2.73
C TYR A 76 0.24 7.60 -2.82
N VAL A 77 -0.39 7.91 -1.69
CA VAL A 77 -1.49 8.87 -1.63
C VAL A 77 -1.05 10.25 -2.12
N SER A 78 0.15 10.69 -1.75
CA SER A 78 0.76 11.91 -2.29
C SER A 78 0.84 11.87 -3.82
N CYS A 79 1.32 10.76 -4.39
CA CYS A 79 1.36 10.56 -5.84
C CYS A 79 -0.04 10.60 -6.46
N TYR A 80 -1.04 9.94 -5.85
CA TYR A 80 -2.41 9.96 -6.35
C TYR A 80 -2.99 11.38 -6.37
N PHE A 81 -2.78 12.13 -5.30
CA PHE A 81 -3.25 13.51 -5.18
C PHE A 81 -2.62 14.48 -6.17
N TYR A 82 -1.46 14.14 -6.72
CA TYR A 82 -0.86 14.88 -7.83
C TYR A 82 -1.31 14.36 -9.20
N LEU A 83 -1.22 13.05 -9.41
CA LEU A 83 -1.42 12.42 -10.71
C LEU A 83 -2.88 12.38 -11.14
N LEU A 84 -3.82 12.15 -10.22
CA LEU A 84 -5.25 12.04 -10.55
C LEU A 84 -5.79 13.37 -11.11
N PRO A 85 -5.58 14.55 -10.49
CA PRO A 85 -5.96 15.82 -11.10
C PRO A 85 -5.32 16.05 -12.48
N VAL A 86 -4.02 15.77 -12.61
CA VAL A 86 -3.29 15.97 -13.88
C VAL A 86 -3.89 15.12 -14.99
N LEU A 87 -4.14 13.83 -14.72
CA LEU A 87 -4.74 12.89 -15.67
C LEU A 87 -6.21 13.20 -15.95
N ALA A 88 -6.94 13.73 -14.97
CA ALA A 88 -8.33 14.19 -15.11
C ALA A 88 -8.45 15.59 -15.75
N LYS A 89 -7.33 16.24 -16.11
CA LYS A 89 -7.24 17.61 -16.62
C LYS A 89 -7.92 18.63 -15.69
N ARG A 90 -7.56 18.59 -14.41
CA ARG A 90 -8.01 19.50 -13.35
C ARG A 90 -6.83 20.24 -12.71
N ASN A 91 -7.10 21.43 -12.19
CA ASN A 91 -6.14 22.23 -11.42
C ASN A 91 -6.23 21.93 -9.92
N GLY A 92 -6.05 20.66 -9.55
CA GLY A 92 -6.16 20.17 -8.17
C GLY A 92 -7.28 19.15 -7.96
N LEU A 93 -7.38 18.68 -6.72
CA LEU A 93 -8.39 17.71 -6.30
C LEU A 93 -9.83 18.27 -6.41
N TRP A 94 -10.81 17.42 -6.18
CA TRP A 94 -12.19 17.85 -6.00
C TRP A 94 -12.34 18.70 -4.73
N SER A 95 -11.70 18.30 -3.64
CA SER A 95 -11.57 19.11 -2.42
C SER A 95 -10.16 19.00 -1.84
N GLU A 96 -9.41 20.10 -1.87
CA GLU A 96 -8.06 20.16 -1.28
C GLU A 96 -8.15 20.16 0.25
N TRP A 97 -9.11 20.90 0.80
CA TRP A 97 -9.41 20.85 2.24
C TRP A 97 -9.67 19.43 2.75
N LEU A 98 -10.49 18.63 2.05
CA LEU A 98 -10.77 17.25 2.44
C LEU A 98 -9.51 16.38 2.37
N GLY A 99 -8.69 16.54 1.34
CA GLY A 99 -7.41 15.83 1.23
C GLY A 99 -6.48 16.14 2.41
N ASN A 100 -6.42 17.39 2.85
CA ASN A 100 -5.63 17.79 4.00
C ASN A 100 -6.21 17.33 5.34
N LEU A 101 -7.54 17.31 5.48
CA LEU A 101 -8.20 16.71 6.63
C LEU A 101 -7.82 15.22 6.74
N THR A 102 -7.90 14.47 5.64
CA THR A 102 -7.49 13.07 5.60
C THR A 102 -6.01 12.90 5.97
N CYS A 103 -5.12 13.79 5.53
CA CYS A 103 -3.71 13.77 5.91
C CYS A 103 -3.50 13.95 7.42
N ALA A 104 -4.19 14.92 8.03
CA ALA A 104 -4.11 15.17 9.45
C ALA A 104 -4.67 14.00 10.27
N ALA A 105 -5.83 13.49 9.89
CA ALA A 105 -6.46 12.33 10.54
C ALA A 105 -5.60 11.07 10.43
N TRP A 106 -4.98 10.84 9.27
CA TRP A 106 -4.08 9.70 9.06
C TRP A 106 -2.85 9.78 9.96
N ASN A 107 -2.19 10.93 10.03
CA ASN A 107 -1.04 11.13 10.92
C ASN A 107 -1.41 10.94 12.40
N ALA A 108 -2.55 11.48 12.84
CA ALA A 108 -3.03 11.30 14.20
C ALA A 108 -3.31 9.83 14.52
N THR A 109 -4.00 9.12 13.62
CA THR A 109 -4.33 7.70 13.77
C THR A 109 -3.07 6.85 13.83
N LEU A 110 -2.13 7.08 12.92
CA LEU A 110 -0.87 6.34 12.89
C LEU A 110 -0.01 6.61 14.13
N LEU A 111 0.09 7.87 14.58
CA LEU A 111 0.83 8.21 15.79
C LEU A 111 0.26 7.50 17.02
N LEU A 112 -1.06 7.58 17.20
CA LEU A 112 -1.75 6.94 18.32
C LEU A 112 -1.60 5.41 18.28
N GLY A 113 -1.77 4.81 17.10
CA GLY A 113 -1.63 3.37 16.94
C GLY A 113 -0.19 2.88 17.13
N VAL A 114 0.83 3.61 16.65
CA VAL A 114 2.24 3.28 16.90
C VAL A 114 2.57 3.35 18.39
N LEU A 115 2.09 4.37 19.09
CA LEU A 115 2.25 4.48 20.54
C LEU A 115 1.53 3.35 21.27
N ALA A 116 0.37 2.91 20.78
CA ALA A 116 -0.36 1.77 21.34
C ALA A 116 0.45 0.46 21.18
N ILE A 117 0.95 0.18 19.97
CA ILE A 117 1.79 -1.00 19.70
C ILE A 117 3.05 -0.99 20.56
N ALA A 118 3.74 0.15 20.67
CA ALA A 118 4.93 0.28 21.51
C ALA A 118 4.64 -0.04 22.99
N ASN A 119 3.42 0.22 23.47
CA ASN A 119 2.97 -0.10 24.81
C ASN A 119 2.32 -1.49 24.95
N GLY A 120 2.33 -2.31 23.89
CA GLY A 120 1.86 -3.69 23.90
C GLY A 120 0.39 -3.88 23.51
N ASN A 121 -0.29 -2.83 23.03
CA ASN A 121 -1.64 -2.92 22.49
C ASN A 121 -1.56 -3.22 20.99
N THR A 122 -1.81 -4.46 20.61
CA THR A 122 -1.72 -4.95 19.24
C THR A 122 -2.69 -6.10 19.00
N GLU A 123 -3.21 -6.24 17.79
CA GLU A 123 -4.02 -7.40 17.39
C GLU A 123 -3.17 -8.68 17.23
N GLY A 124 -1.85 -8.52 17.02
CA GLY A 124 -0.94 -9.64 16.76
C GLY A 124 -1.10 -10.26 15.36
N ARG A 125 -1.92 -9.68 14.48
CA ARG A 125 -2.02 -10.08 13.06
C ARG A 125 -1.10 -9.21 12.20
N GLU A 126 -0.30 -9.86 11.35
CA GLU A 126 0.65 -9.15 10.49
C GLU A 126 -0.04 -8.11 9.59
N TYR A 127 0.53 -6.90 9.55
CA TYR A 127 0.03 -5.73 8.84
C TYR A 127 -1.30 -5.15 9.36
N ALA A 128 -1.94 -5.79 10.35
CA ALA A 128 -3.18 -5.37 11.02
C ALA A 128 -2.93 -5.10 12.51
N GLU A 129 -1.69 -4.75 12.90
CA GLU A 129 -1.32 -4.60 14.30
C GLU A 129 -1.85 -3.30 14.92
N LEU A 130 -2.24 -2.33 14.09
CA LEU A 130 -2.65 -0.97 14.45
C LEU A 130 -4.10 -0.91 14.99
N ALA A 131 -4.42 -1.70 16.01
CA ALA A 131 -5.80 -1.79 16.51
C ALA A 131 -6.22 -0.59 17.38
N LEU A 132 -5.31 -0.12 18.27
CA LEU A 132 -5.64 0.84 19.33
C LEU A 132 -6.90 0.38 20.09
N THR A 133 -6.84 -0.80 20.69
CA THR A 133 -7.96 -1.40 21.41
C THR A 133 -8.25 -0.63 22.70
N LEU A 134 -9.43 -0.05 22.79
CA LEU A 134 -9.93 0.65 23.98
C LEU A 134 -11.07 -0.15 24.61
N ASN A 135 -11.10 -0.24 25.94
CA ASN A 135 -12.27 -0.74 26.66
C ASN A 135 -13.24 0.41 26.91
N VAL A 136 -14.41 0.37 26.28
CA VAL A 136 -15.47 1.37 26.42
C VAL A 136 -16.71 0.67 26.93
N PHE A 137 -17.07 0.92 28.20
CA PHE A 137 -18.22 0.31 28.87
C PHE A 137 -18.26 -1.23 28.81
N GLY A 138 -17.09 -1.89 28.87
CA GLY A 138 -16.99 -3.36 28.81
C GLY A 138 -16.92 -3.94 27.39
N TYR A 139 -16.99 -3.11 26.35
CA TYR A 139 -16.79 -3.52 24.96
C TYR A 139 -15.39 -3.13 24.47
N GLU A 140 -14.74 -4.01 23.73
CA GLU A 140 -13.46 -3.73 23.08
C GLU A 140 -13.69 -3.03 21.74
N LEU A 141 -13.19 -1.80 21.62
CA LEU A 141 -13.24 -1.00 20.40
C LEU A 141 -11.83 -0.87 19.81
N GLN A 142 -11.61 -1.43 18.63
CA GLN A 142 -10.39 -1.22 17.85
C GLN A 142 -10.48 0.14 17.12
N LEU A 143 -10.19 1.23 17.84
CA LEU A 143 -10.47 2.58 17.35
C LEU A 143 -9.67 2.92 16.09
N ALA A 144 -8.41 2.48 16.01
CA ALA A 144 -7.57 2.83 14.86
C ALA A 144 -8.06 2.14 13.56
N ASP A 145 -8.63 0.94 13.62
CA ASP A 145 -9.21 0.28 12.45
C ASP A 145 -10.36 1.07 11.84
N TRP A 146 -11.24 1.62 12.69
CA TRP A 146 -12.33 2.49 12.27
C TRP A 146 -11.82 3.79 11.67
N LEU A 147 -10.82 4.42 12.31
CA LEU A 147 -10.24 5.67 11.83
C LEU A 147 -9.52 5.50 10.49
N VAL A 148 -8.78 4.41 10.30
CA VAL A 148 -8.15 4.08 9.01
C VAL A 148 -9.21 3.84 7.94
N LEU A 149 -10.25 3.06 8.25
CA LEU A 149 -11.33 2.82 7.28
C LEU A 149 -12.00 4.13 6.84
N VAL A 150 -12.33 5.01 7.79
CA VAL A 150 -12.91 6.33 7.47
C VAL A 150 -11.93 7.13 6.61
N ALA A 151 -10.64 7.16 6.95
CA ALA A 151 -9.64 7.86 6.15
C ALA A 151 -9.53 7.30 4.72
N LEU A 152 -9.61 5.98 4.55
CA LEU A 152 -9.63 5.32 3.25
C LEU A 152 -10.87 5.67 2.43
N LEU A 153 -12.05 5.72 3.06
CA LEU A 153 -13.28 6.11 2.39
C LEU A 153 -13.28 7.59 1.98
N LEU A 154 -12.79 8.48 2.84
CA LEU A 154 -12.63 9.90 2.50
C LEU A 154 -11.63 10.10 1.36
N LEU A 155 -10.51 9.37 1.40
CA LEU A 155 -9.51 9.35 0.34
C LEU A 155 -10.12 8.88 -0.99
N ALA A 156 -10.76 7.72 -0.99
CA ALA A 156 -11.39 7.15 -2.18
C ALA A 156 -12.43 8.12 -2.73
N PHE A 157 -13.35 8.61 -1.89
CA PHE A 157 -14.38 9.56 -2.30
C PHE A 157 -13.79 10.80 -2.99
N ASN A 158 -12.79 11.44 -2.39
CA ASN A 158 -12.16 12.64 -2.97
C ASN A 158 -11.50 12.34 -4.32
N CYS A 159 -10.79 11.21 -4.43
CA CYS A 159 -10.15 10.77 -5.67
C CYS A 159 -11.18 10.43 -6.77
N PHE A 160 -12.23 9.69 -6.44
CA PHE A 160 -13.31 9.34 -7.39
C PHE A 160 -14.03 10.59 -7.88
N MET A 161 -14.34 11.53 -6.98
CA MET A 161 -14.94 12.81 -7.36
C MET A 161 -14.00 13.65 -8.22
N THR A 162 -12.69 13.63 -7.95
CA THR A 162 -11.68 14.31 -8.77
C THR A 162 -11.71 13.80 -10.22
N VAL A 163 -11.74 12.48 -10.41
CA VAL A 163 -11.77 11.90 -11.77
C VAL A 163 -13.14 12.10 -12.43
N ALA A 164 -14.24 11.89 -11.70
CA ALA A 164 -15.60 11.99 -12.22
C ALA A 164 -15.97 13.41 -12.68
N THR A 165 -15.48 14.43 -11.96
CA THR A 165 -15.67 15.84 -12.31
C THR A 165 -14.54 16.41 -13.17
N GLY A 166 -13.69 15.54 -13.73
CA GLY A 166 -12.62 15.89 -14.66
C GLY A 166 -13.12 16.22 -16.07
N GLN A 167 -12.24 16.87 -16.84
CA GLN A 167 -12.51 17.17 -18.25
C GLN A 167 -12.19 15.97 -19.15
N GLU A 168 -11.25 15.11 -18.74
CA GLU A 168 -10.88 13.92 -19.51
C GLU A 168 -11.96 12.84 -19.43
N LYS A 169 -12.38 12.31 -20.59
CA LYS A 169 -13.42 11.28 -20.69
C LYS A 169 -12.86 9.88 -20.90
N LYS A 170 -11.64 9.78 -21.43
CA LYS A 170 -10.96 8.49 -21.61
C LYS A 170 -9.98 8.28 -20.47
N TRP A 171 -10.24 7.28 -19.64
CA TRP A 171 -9.37 7.00 -18.52
C TRP A 171 -8.09 6.34 -19.03
N TYR A 172 -6.95 6.99 -18.77
CA TYR A 172 -5.64 6.43 -19.05
C TYR A 172 -5.36 5.23 -18.12
N VAL A 173 -4.49 4.31 -18.53
CA VAL A 173 -4.17 3.07 -17.79
C VAL A 173 -3.78 3.36 -16.34
N SER A 174 -2.99 4.41 -16.08
CA SER A 174 -2.63 4.81 -14.73
C SER A 174 -3.84 5.10 -13.83
N LEU A 175 -4.91 5.71 -14.39
CA LEU A 175 -6.14 5.93 -13.65
C LEU A 175 -6.79 4.61 -13.26
N TRP A 176 -6.86 3.62 -14.14
CA TRP A 176 -7.51 2.34 -13.83
C TRP A 176 -6.86 1.67 -12.61
N TYR A 177 -5.54 1.59 -12.60
CA TYR A 177 -4.79 0.96 -11.51
C TYR A 177 -4.89 1.74 -10.20
N MET A 178 -4.75 3.08 -10.22
CA MET A 178 -4.88 3.90 -9.01
C MET A 178 -6.31 3.91 -8.46
N MET A 179 -7.33 4.02 -9.33
CA MET A 179 -8.74 3.99 -8.93
C MET A 179 -9.16 2.59 -8.45
N GLY A 180 -8.66 1.53 -9.09
CA GLY A 180 -8.87 0.16 -8.64
C GLY A 180 -8.27 -0.08 -7.26
N SER A 181 -7.05 0.43 -7.01
CA SER A 181 -6.40 0.37 -5.70
C SER A 181 -7.25 1.02 -4.59
N LEU A 182 -7.77 2.22 -4.86
CA LEU A 182 -8.67 2.95 -3.96
C LEU A 182 -10.02 2.26 -3.76
N PHE A 183 -10.49 1.50 -4.75
CA PHE A 183 -11.75 0.77 -4.67
C PHE A 183 -11.61 -0.52 -3.87
N TRP A 184 -10.59 -1.34 -4.13
CA TRP A 184 -10.44 -2.66 -3.52
C TRP A 184 -9.98 -2.59 -2.06
N PHE A 185 -9.09 -1.65 -1.74
CA PHE A 185 -8.43 -1.66 -0.43
C PHE A 185 -9.38 -1.50 0.77
N PRO A 186 -10.44 -0.67 0.73
CA PRO A 186 -11.43 -0.63 1.81
C PRO A 186 -12.08 -1.99 2.11
N PHE A 187 -12.38 -2.80 1.09
CA PHE A 187 -12.93 -4.15 1.29
C PHE A 187 -11.90 -5.10 1.90
N VAL A 188 -10.66 -5.01 1.43
CA VAL A 188 -9.53 -5.78 1.99
C VAL A 188 -9.33 -5.43 3.47
N TRP A 189 -9.39 -4.14 3.81
CA TRP A 189 -9.31 -3.66 5.20
C TRP A 189 -10.44 -4.21 6.08
N ILE A 190 -11.69 -4.16 5.60
CA ILE A 190 -12.85 -4.67 6.36
C ILE A 190 -12.70 -6.16 6.65
N ILE A 191 -12.35 -6.98 5.65
CA ILE A 191 -12.21 -8.42 5.83
C ILE A 191 -11.03 -8.78 6.74
N GLY A 192 -9.96 -7.96 6.71
CA GLY A 192 -8.70 -8.21 7.38
C GLY A 192 -8.65 -7.90 8.87
N ASN A 193 -9.50 -7.01 9.37
CA ASN A 193 -9.39 -6.47 10.73
C ASN A 193 -10.53 -6.95 11.63
N ARG A 194 -10.20 -7.32 12.88
CA ARG A 194 -11.18 -7.86 13.86
C ARG A 194 -12.24 -6.85 14.28
N ALA A 195 -12.03 -5.56 14.04
CA ALA A 195 -13.06 -4.54 14.22
C ALA A 195 -14.36 -4.84 13.45
N PHE A 196 -14.27 -5.54 12.32
CA PHE A 196 -15.39 -5.77 11.42
C PHE A 196 -15.69 -7.27 11.23
N VAL A 197 -14.65 -8.10 11.15
CA VAL A 197 -14.77 -9.53 10.93
C VAL A 197 -14.03 -10.29 12.03
N GLN A 198 -14.79 -10.77 13.01
CA GLN A 198 -14.29 -11.58 14.12
C GLN A 198 -14.41 -13.06 13.76
N LEU A 199 -13.26 -13.71 13.66
CA LEU A 199 -13.11 -15.13 13.38
C LEU A 199 -12.11 -15.71 14.38
N ASP A 200 -12.12 -17.03 14.55
CA ASP A 200 -11.21 -17.72 15.47
C ASP A 200 -10.39 -18.79 14.76
N GLY A 201 -9.25 -19.12 15.38
CA GLY A 201 -8.39 -20.24 15.00
C GLY A 201 -7.96 -20.21 13.53
N LEU A 202 -8.22 -21.29 12.80
CA LEU A 202 -7.82 -21.43 11.41
C LEU A 202 -8.51 -20.42 10.48
N ASN A 203 -9.76 -20.07 10.75
CA ASN A 203 -10.51 -19.12 9.92
C ASN A 203 -9.95 -17.69 10.09
N ASP A 204 -9.54 -17.35 11.31
CA ASP A 204 -8.81 -16.10 11.62
C ASP A 204 -7.51 -16.00 10.82
N ALA A 205 -6.71 -17.09 10.78
CA ALA A 205 -5.48 -17.14 10.01
C ALA A 205 -5.71 -16.99 8.49
N ILE A 206 -6.77 -17.62 7.95
CA ILE A 206 -7.14 -17.48 6.53
C ILE A 206 -7.52 -16.03 6.21
N ALA A 207 -8.35 -15.39 7.04
CA ALA A 207 -8.73 -13.98 6.84
C ALA A 207 -7.54 -13.03 7.01
N GLY A 208 -6.68 -13.29 8.00
CA GLY A 208 -5.45 -12.55 8.22
C GLY A 208 -4.52 -12.59 7.01
N TRP A 209 -4.32 -13.76 6.40
CA TRP A 209 -3.48 -13.87 5.20
C TRP A 209 -4.16 -13.47 3.90
N PHE A 210 -5.50 -13.53 3.82
CA PHE A 210 -6.24 -12.83 2.77
C PHE A 210 -5.88 -11.34 2.80
N TYR A 211 -5.96 -10.70 3.96
CA TYR A 211 -5.60 -9.29 4.11
C TYR A 211 -4.11 -9.03 3.89
N GLY A 212 -3.23 -9.76 4.58
CA GLY A 212 -1.79 -9.54 4.54
C GLY A 212 -1.19 -9.70 3.15
N HIS A 213 -1.75 -10.57 2.31
CA HIS A 213 -1.36 -10.64 0.91
C HIS A 213 -2.01 -9.52 0.07
N ASN A 214 -3.31 -9.26 0.26
CA ASN A 214 -4.03 -8.29 -0.57
C ASN A 214 -3.67 -6.83 -0.29
N ILE A 215 -3.18 -6.47 0.89
CA ILE A 215 -2.61 -5.12 1.10
C ILE A 215 -1.37 -4.91 0.22
N LEU A 216 -0.54 -5.93 0.03
CA LEU A 216 0.62 -5.83 -0.87
C LEU A 216 0.20 -5.76 -2.35
N GLY A 217 -0.83 -6.50 -2.73
CA GLY A 217 -1.34 -6.51 -4.10
C GLY A 217 -2.25 -5.36 -4.49
N MET A 218 -3.41 -5.35 -3.85
CA MET A 218 -4.52 -4.48 -4.20
C MET A 218 -4.29 -3.04 -3.77
N TRP A 219 -3.38 -2.79 -2.82
CA TRP A 219 -2.96 -1.43 -2.46
C TRP A 219 -1.61 -1.06 -3.10
N PHE A 220 -0.52 -1.74 -2.73
CA PHE A 220 0.82 -1.30 -3.17
C PHE A 220 1.23 -1.73 -4.58
N THR A 221 0.87 -2.94 -5.02
CA THR A 221 1.26 -3.41 -6.35
C THR A 221 0.49 -2.65 -7.42
N THR A 222 -0.84 -2.63 -7.32
CA THR A 222 -1.71 -1.90 -8.25
C THR A 222 -1.39 -0.40 -8.25
N GLY A 223 -1.22 0.20 -7.07
CA GLY A 223 -0.84 1.60 -6.93
C GLY A 223 0.48 1.95 -7.57
N GLY A 224 1.52 1.14 -7.31
CA GLY A 224 2.87 1.35 -7.84
C GLY A 224 2.88 1.18 -9.36
N VAL A 225 2.18 0.17 -9.87
CA VAL A 225 2.00 -0.05 -11.31
C VAL A 225 1.28 1.14 -11.96
N GLY A 226 0.24 1.68 -11.34
CA GLY A 226 -0.46 2.88 -11.83
C GLY A 226 0.46 4.10 -11.94
N ILE A 227 1.29 4.33 -10.91
CA ILE A 227 2.31 5.39 -10.91
C ILE A 227 3.34 5.15 -12.02
N MET A 228 3.83 3.92 -12.17
CA MET A 228 4.82 3.55 -13.20
C MET A 228 4.30 3.74 -14.62
N TYR A 229 3.02 3.39 -14.88
CA TYR A 229 2.35 3.63 -16.16
C TYR A 229 2.28 5.11 -16.55
N TYR A 230 2.44 6.03 -15.59
CA TYR A 230 2.56 7.46 -15.84
C TYR A 230 4.02 7.89 -15.99
N LEU A 231 4.87 7.54 -15.02
CA LEU A 231 6.26 8.04 -14.96
C LEU A 231 7.11 7.57 -16.15
N VAL A 232 6.96 6.32 -16.57
CA VAL A 232 7.84 5.72 -17.59
C VAL A 232 7.63 6.35 -18.97
N PRO A 233 6.39 6.46 -19.50
CA PRO A 233 6.15 7.24 -20.71
C PRO A 233 6.57 8.71 -20.56
N ARG A 234 6.30 9.31 -19.39
CA ARG A 234 6.58 10.74 -19.15
C ARG A 234 8.07 11.08 -19.23
N PHE A 235 8.93 10.26 -18.63
CA PHE A 235 10.38 10.51 -18.61
C PHE A 235 11.13 9.95 -19.82
N SER A 236 10.65 8.87 -20.43
CA SER A 236 11.24 8.34 -21.68
C SER A 236 10.87 9.20 -22.89
N GLY A 237 9.73 9.89 -22.84
CA GLY A 237 9.13 10.58 -23.98
C GLY A 237 8.50 9.64 -25.01
N ASN A 238 8.52 8.32 -24.75
CA ASN A 238 7.90 7.34 -25.62
C ASN A 238 6.42 7.16 -25.25
N PRO A 239 5.55 6.86 -26.22
CA PRO A 239 4.19 6.42 -25.92
C PRO A 239 4.23 5.09 -25.16
N LEU A 240 3.20 4.84 -24.33
CA LEU A 240 3.02 3.55 -23.69
C LEU A 240 2.94 2.43 -24.75
N TYR A 241 3.75 1.39 -24.57
CA TYR A 241 3.92 0.35 -25.58
C TYR A 241 2.61 -0.36 -25.99
N SER A 242 1.86 -0.94 -25.04
CA SER A 242 0.66 -1.72 -25.35
C SER A 242 -0.47 -1.48 -24.37
N HIS A 243 -1.52 -0.82 -24.87
CA HIS A 243 -2.78 -0.65 -24.16
C HIS A 243 -3.49 -1.99 -23.91
N THR A 244 -3.46 -2.91 -24.88
CA THR A 244 -4.06 -4.25 -24.74
C THR A 244 -3.40 -5.06 -23.63
N LEU A 245 -2.06 -5.05 -23.55
CA LEU A 245 -1.37 -5.71 -22.43
C LEU A 245 -1.72 -5.07 -21.09
N SER A 246 -1.87 -3.74 -21.06
CA SER A 246 -2.27 -3.02 -19.84
C SER A 246 -3.65 -3.46 -19.35
N MET A 247 -4.60 -3.66 -20.28
CA MET A 247 -5.95 -4.14 -19.98
C MET A 247 -5.96 -5.59 -19.50
N ILE A 248 -5.20 -6.48 -20.15
CA ILE A 248 -5.03 -7.87 -19.70
C ILE A 248 -4.45 -7.89 -18.29
N GLY A 249 -3.38 -7.12 -18.04
CA GLY A 249 -2.76 -7.02 -16.72
C GLY A 249 -3.73 -6.52 -15.65
N PHE A 250 -4.52 -5.50 -15.96
CA PHE A 250 -5.45 -4.91 -14.99
C PHE A 250 -6.54 -5.89 -14.57
N TRP A 251 -7.16 -6.59 -15.52
CA TRP A 251 -8.23 -7.53 -15.19
C TRP A 251 -7.72 -8.83 -14.56
N THR A 252 -6.56 -9.32 -15.01
CA THR A 252 -5.97 -10.53 -14.43
C THR A 252 -5.46 -10.28 -13.02
N ILE A 253 -4.87 -9.11 -12.70
CA ILE A 253 -4.50 -8.80 -11.31
C ILE A 253 -5.74 -8.67 -10.42
N ALA A 254 -6.81 -8.02 -10.90
CA ALA A 254 -8.06 -7.89 -10.17
C ALA A 254 -8.69 -9.26 -9.85
N MET A 255 -8.63 -10.21 -10.79
CA MET A 255 -9.21 -11.54 -10.63
C MET A 255 -8.37 -12.48 -9.77
N PHE A 256 -7.05 -12.52 -9.99
CA PHE A 256 -6.19 -13.56 -9.43
C PHE A 256 -5.46 -13.16 -8.16
N TYR A 257 -5.39 -11.88 -7.77
CA TYR A 257 -4.66 -11.49 -6.56
C TYR A 257 -5.47 -11.70 -5.27
N ALA A 258 -6.80 -11.60 -5.32
CA ALA A 258 -7.64 -11.80 -4.13
C ALA A 258 -7.50 -13.19 -3.48
N PRO A 259 -7.56 -14.31 -4.22
CA PRO A 259 -7.59 -15.65 -3.62
C PRO A 259 -6.22 -16.24 -3.24
N THR A 260 -5.11 -15.50 -3.33
CA THR A 260 -3.76 -16.04 -3.12
C THR A 260 -3.32 -16.09 -1.66
N GLY A 261 -4.02 -15.44 -0.72
CA GLY A 261 -3.59 -15.32 0.67
C GLY A 261 -3.17 -16.64 1.34
N THR A 262 -3.90 -17.73 1.08
CA THR A 262 -3.60 -19.06 1.66
C THR A 262 -2.21 -19.61 1.29
N HIS A 263 -1.53 -19.06 0.28
CA HIS A 263 -0.17 -19.48 -0.06
C HIS A 263 0.87 -19.22 1.05
N HIS A 264 0.53 -18.42 2.07
CA HIS A 264 1.36 -18.14 3.24
C HIS A 264 1.25 -19.24 4.30
N ILE A 265 0.21 -20.08 4.21
CA ILE A 265 -0.13 -21.09 5.22
C ILE A 265 -0.41 -22.45 4.57
N LEU A 266 0.33 -22.79 3.51
CA LEU A 266 0.19 -24.07 2.80
C LEU A 266 0.46 -25.29 3.68
N GLN A 267 1.27 -25.12 4.73
CA GLN A 267 1.61 -26.16 5.69
C GLN A 267 0.67 -26.22 6.89
N SER A 268 -0.27 -25.28 6.99
CA SER A 268 -1.32 -25.32 8.00
C SER A 268 -2.44 -26.29 7.59
N PRO A 269 -3.31 -26.72 8.54
CA PRO A 269 -4.42 -27.62 8.27
C PRO A 269 -5.60 -26.95 7.52
N VAL A 270 -5.29 -26.02 6.61
CA VAL A 270 -6.26 -25.37 5.70
C VAL A 270 -6.81 -26.41 4.71
N PRO A 271 -8.09 -26.33 4.29
CA PRO A 271 -8.64 -27.23 3.30
C PRO A 271 -7.80 -27.30 2.02
N GLU A 272 -7.55 -28.50 1.52
CA GLU A 272 -6.69 -28.75 0.36
C GLU A 272 -7.16 -28.04 -0.92
N TRP A 273 -8.47 -27.91 -1.10
CA TRP A 273 -9.04 -27.17 -2.23
C TRP A 273 -8.66 -25.67 -2.18
N LEU A 274 -8.62 -25.08 -0.98
CA LEU A 274 -8.27 -23.66 -0.82
C LEU A 274 -6.78 -23.43 -1.07
N LYS A 275 -5.93 -24.36 -0.63
CA LYS A 275 -4.50 -24.37 -1.00
C LYS A 275 -4.32 -24.45 -2.52
N ALA A 276 -5.05 -25.34 -3.20
CA ALA A 276 -4.98 -25.48 -4.65
C ALA A 276 -5.37 -24.19 -5.37
N VAL A 277 -6.48 -23.55 -4.96
CA VAL A 277 -6.90 -22.26 -5.51
C VAL A 277 -5.82 -21.19 -5.34
N ALA A 278 -5.23 -21.07 -4.15
CA ALA A 278 -4.20 -20.06 -3.89
C ALA A 278 -2.91 -20.30 -4.69
N VAL A 279 -2.46 -21.55 -4.83
CA VAL A 279 -1.29 -21.90 -5.64
C VAL A 279 -1.55 -21.57 -7.12
N ILE A 280 -2.70 -22.01 -7.66
CA ILE A 280 -3.07 -21.79 -9.06
C ILE A 280 -3.18 -20.28 -9.35
N ALA A 281 -3.88 -19.53 -8.49
CA ALA A 281 -4.00 -18.09 -8.64
C ALA A 281 -2.63 -17.38 -8.55
N SER A 282 -1.74 -17.83 -7.65
CA SER A 282 -0.39 -17.27 -7.52
C SER A 282 0.45 -17.49 -8.78
N VAL A 283 0.34 -18.66 -9.42
CA VAL A 283 0.99 -18.93 -10.70
C VAL A 283 0.40 -18.05 -11.80
N PHE A 284 -0.93 -17.88 -11.84
CA PHE A 284 -1.58 -16.98 -12.80
C PHE A 284 -1.19 -15.51 -12.63
N LEU A 285 -0.73 -15.08 -11.45
CA LEU A 285 -0.17 -13.74 -11.26
C LEU A 285 1.09 -13.47 -12.09
N LEU A 286 1.74 -14.49 -12.66
CA LEU A 286 2.80 -14.27 -13.66
C LEU A 286 2.26 -13.53 -14.90
N VAL A 287 0.99 -13.71 -15.26
CA VAL A 287 0.38 -13.01 -16.40
C VAL A 287 0.40 -11.49 -16.21
N PRO A 288 -0.25 -10.90 -15.17
CA PRO A 288 -0.20 -9.46 -14.97
C PRO A 288 1.23 -8.94 -14.79
N VAL A 289 2.10 -9.68 -14.10
CA VAL A 289 3.52 -9.30 -13.94
C VAL A 289 4.22 -9.15 -15.29
N LEU A 290 4.12 -10.15 -16.16
CA LEU A 290 4.72 -10.10 -17.50
C LEU A 290 4.12 -8.99 -18.35
N THR A 291 2.81 -8.72 -18.27
CA THR A 291 2.21 -7.60 -19.03
C THR A 291 2.80 -6.24 -18.62
N VAL A 292 3.00 -6.01 -17.32
CA VAL A 292 3.59 -4.78 -16.78
C VAL A 292 5.05 -4.67 -17.20
N LEU A 293 5.82 -5.75 -17.07
CA LEU A 293 7.24 -5.77 -17.43
C LEU A 293 7.45 -5.54 -18.92
N VAL A 294 6.70 -6.21 -19.79
CA VAL A 294 6.77 -6.00 -21.24
C VAL A 294 6.43 -4.55 -21.56
N ASN A 295 5.37 -3.99 -20.98
CA ASN A 295 5.04 -2.59 -21.17
C ASN A 295 6.16 -1.66 -20.70
N PHE A 296 6.76 -1.92 -19.55
CA PHE A 296 7.88 -1.15 -19.01
C PHE A 296 9.09 -1.17 -19.94
N PHE A 297 9.64 -2.36 -20.24
CA PHE A 297 10.87 -2.50 -21.03
C PHE A 297 10.68 -2.00 -22.47
N MET A 298 9.53 -2.28 -23.07
CA MET A 298 9.25 -1.89 -24.45
C MET A 298 8.94 -0.39 -24.58
N THR A 299 8.32 0.23 -23.56
CA THR A 299 8.18 1.70 -23.53
C THR A 299 9.55 2.37 -23.40
N MET A 300 10.50 1.76 -22.69
CA MET A 300 11.88 2.27 -22.56
C MET A 300 12.78 2.01 -23.78
N LYS A 301 12.29 1.29 -24.81
CA LYS A 301 13.09 0.91 -25.98
C LYS A 301 13.70 2.14 -26.68
N GLY A 302 15.02 2.11 -26.86
CA GLY A 302 15.77 3.22 -27.47
C GLY A 302 15.98 4.45 -26.55
N LYS A 303 15.50 4.41 -25.30
CA LYS A 303 15.61 5.52 -24.33
C LYS A 303 16.38 5.16 -23.06
N TRP A 304 17.00 3.98 -23.00
CA TRP A 304 17.80 3.56 -21.82
C TRP A 304 18.94 4.51 -21.46
N GLY A 305 19.49 5.24 -22.45
CA GLY A 305 20.49 6.29 -22.20
C GLY A 305 19.97 7.41 -21.30
N THR A 306 18.68 7.75 -21.32
CA THR A 306 18.13 8.86 -20.51
C THR A 306 18.07 8.54 -19.02
N VAL A 307 18.28 7.27 -18.64
CA VAL A 307 18.35 6.86 -17.23
C VAL A 307 19.56 7.50 -16.54
N SER A 308 20.69 7.69 -17.23
CA SER A 308 21.82 8.43 -16.66
C SER A 308 21.50 9.90 -16.46
N ASP A 309 20.53 10.47 -17.18
CA ASP A 309 20.32 11.92 -17.20
C ASP A 309 19.25 12.35 -16.19
N HIS A 310 18.33 11.45 -15.83
CA HIS A 310 17.20 11.76 -14.96
C HIS A 310 17.21 10.95 -13.65
N ILE A 311 17.46 11.61 -12.52
CA ILE A 311 17.47 10.98 -11.18
C ILE A 311 16.14 10.27 -10.89
N ALA A 312 14.99 10.90 -11.17
CA ALA A 312 13.68 10.30 -10.97
C ALA A 312 13.50 9.01 -11.78
N LEU A 313 14.00 8.98 -13.03
CA LEU A 313 13.94 7.80 -13.88
C LEU A 313 14.85 6.68 -13.35
N ARG A 314 16.00 6.99 -12.74
CA ARG A 314 16.85 5.98 -12.08
C ARG A 314 16.09 5.24 -10.98
N PHE A 315 15.37 5.97 -10.13
CA PHE A 315 14.55 5.36 -9.07
C PHE A 315 13.36 4.58 -9.65
N ALA A 316 12.70 5.09 -10.69
CA ALA A 316 11.62 4.36 -11.36
C ALA A 316 12.13 3.05 -11.99
N VAL A 317 13.30 3.07 -12.64
CA VAL A 317 13.93 1.88 -13.21
C VAL A 317 14.35 0.90 -12.12
N ALA A 318 14.97 1.37 -11.02
CA ALA A 318 15.32 0.54 -9.88
C ALA A 318 14.08 -0.14 -9.27
N GLY A 319 12.97 0.61 -9.12
CA GLY A 319 11.68 0.05 -8.71
C GLY A 319 11.13 -0.99 -9.70
N GLY A 320 11.26 -0.74 -11.01
CA GLY A 320 10.89 -1.69 -12.06
C GLY A 320 11.68 -3.01 -12.01
N PHE A 321 12.98 -2.94 -11.73
CA PHE A 321 13.80 -4.14 -11.50
C PHE A 321 13.46 -4.82 -10.17
N GLY A 322 13.20 -4.07 -9.10
CA GLY A 322 12.70 -4.62 -7.84
C GLY A 322 11.42 -5.42 -8.06
N TYR A 323 10.45 -4.83 -8.78
CA TYR A 323 9.21 -5.49 -9.19
C TYR A 323 9.47 -6.75 -10.02
N LEU A 324 10.38 -6.72 -11.00
CA LEU A 324 10.76 -7.90 -11.77
C LEU A 324 11.20 -9.05 -10.84
N PHE A 325 12.14 -8.80 -9.93
CA PHE A 325 12.67 -9.86 -9.09
C PHE A 325 11.64 -10.37 -8.09
N THR A 326 10.97 -9.49 -7.36
CA THR A 326 10.03 -9.91 -6.31
C THR A 326 8.77 -10.55 -6.89
N CYS A 327 8.22 -10.00 -7.97
CA CYS A 327 6.98 -10.51 -8.56
C CYS A 327 7.19 -11.74 -9.45
N MET A 328 8.41 -12.00 -9.92
CA MET A 328 8.75 -13.31 -10.49
C MET A 328 8.99 -14.34 -9.38
N GLN A 329 9.70 -13.96 -8.31
CA GLN A 329 10.01 -14.86 -7.19
C GLN A 329 8.76 -15.36 -6.46
N GLY A 330 7.80 -14.48 -6.18
CA GLY A 330 6.59 -14.79 -5.39
C GLY A 330 5.81 -16.01 -5.89
N PRO A 331 5.43 -16.08 -7.18
CA PRO A 331 4.73 -17.24 -7.75
C PRO A 331 5.47 -18.58 -7.58
N PHE A 332 6.82 -18.60 -7.66
CA PHE A 332 7.59 -19.81 -7.40
C PHE A 332 7.51 -20.22 -5.92
N GLN A 333 7.69 -19.25 -5.01
CA GLN A 333 7.57 -19.45 -3.57
C GLN A 333 6.13 -19.71 -3.09
N ALA A 334 5.14 -19.56 -3.96
CA ALA A 334 3.76 -19.93 -3.67
C ALA A 334 3.47 -21.41 -3.99
N THR A 335 4.40 -22.14 -4.60
CA THR A 335 4.22 -23.56 -4.91
C THR A 335 4.57 -24.43 -3.71
N ARG A 336 3.84 -25.54 -3.54
CA ARG A 336 4.07 -26.51 -2.44
C ARG A 336 5.47 -27.13 -2.45
N PHE A 337 6.12 -27.17 -3.62
CA PHE A 337 7.45 -27.74 -3.75
C PHE A 337 8.52 -26.85 -3.11
N ILE A 338 8.35 -25.53 -3.18
CA ILE A 338 9.31 -24.55 -2.65
C ILE A 338 8.90 -24.10 -1.24
N ASN A 339 7.61 -23.89 -1.04
CA ASN A 339 7.00 -23.51 0.24
C ASN A 339 6.72 -24.78 1.05
N TRP A 340 7.80 -25.45 1.46
CA TRP A 340 7.73 -26.65 2.28
C TRP A 340 7.60 -26.32 3.76
#